data_AF-A0A9Q0JQ03-F1
#
_entry.id   AF-A0A9Q0JQ03-F1
#
_cell.length_a   1.000
_cell.length_b   1.000
_cell.length_c   1.000
_cell.angle_alpha   90.00
_cell.angle_beta   90.00
_cell.angle_gamma   90.00
#
_symmetry.space_group_name_H-M   'P 1'
#
loop_
_entity.id
_entity.type
_entity.pdbx_description
1 polymer ?
#
loop_
_entity_poly.entity_id
_entity_poly.type
_entity_poly.pdbx_seq_one_letter_code
_entity_poly.pdbx_strand_id
1 'polypeptide(L)'
;MPPKRQNHGKKTSSWRMQPREWLRLLQTRQVLHWFNNKNRCHHNITIKGNGRSVVAMVVDECDSTMGCDKDHDYQPPCDNNIVDASKAVWKALGVSSDSDDWGWLEVTWSPFN
;
A
#
# COMPACT_ATOMS: atom_id res chain seq x y z
N MET A 1 31.38 -23.18 9.77
CA MET A 1 30.44 -22.04 9.74
C MET A 1 29.07 -22.56 10.15
N PRO A 2 28.46 -22.08 11.24
CA PRO A 2 27.12 -22.55 11.61
C PRO A 2 26.09 -22.01 10.60
N PRO A 3 25.07 -22.82 10.25
CA PRO A 3 24.00 -22.37 9.37
C PRO A 3 23.23 -21.23 10.04
N LYS A 4 23.05 -20.11 9.31
CA LYS A 4 22.24 -18.98 9.77
C LYS A 4 20.83 -19.49 10.04
N ARG A 5 20.42 -19.46 11.31
CA ARG A 5 19.04 -19.74 11.74
C ARG A 5 18.11 -18.82 10.96
N GLN A 6 17.24 -19.41 10.15
CA GLN A 6 16.07 -18.69 9.66
C GLN A 6 15.20 -18.40 10.87
N ASN A 7 15.15 -17.13 11.29
CA ASN A 7 14.15 -16.70 12.24
C ASN A 7 12.79 -16.83 11.55
N HIS A 8 12.05 -17.87 11.93
CA HIS A 8 10.60 -17.91 11.78
C HIS A 8 9.98 -16.85 12.71
N GLY A 9 10.21 -15.58 12.37
CA GLY A 9 9.47 -14.45 12.89
C GLY A 9 8.06 -14.51 12.32
N LYS A 10 7.07 -14.31 13.19
CA LYS A 10 5.63 -14.28 12.89
C LYS A 10 5.37 -13.60 11.54
N LYS A 11 4.70 -14.30 10.62
CA LYS A 11 4.24 -13.74 9.33
C LYS A 11 3.20 -12.65 9.60
N THR A 12 3.63 -11.44 9.96
CA THR A 12 2.82 -10.24 9.76
C THR A 12 2.83 -10.00 8.27
N SER A 13 1.67 -10.09 7.61
CA SER A 13 1.54 -9.99 6.16
C SER A 13 2.24 -8.72 5.67
N SER A 14 3.35 -8.90 4.96
CA SER A 14 4.08 -7.83 4.29
C SER A 14 3.19 -7.23 3.20
N TRP A 15 2.87 -5.94 3.31
CA TRP A 15 2.12 -5.20 2.29
C TRP A 15 3.10 -4.44 1.41
N ARG A 16 2.77 -4.26 0.13
CA ARG A 16 3.61 -3.53 -0.81
C ARG A 16 2.94 -2.22 -1.22
N MET A 17 3.72 -1.15 -1.30
CA MET A 17 3.25 0.12 -1.84
C MET A 17 3.57 0.27 -3.32
N GLN A 18 2.62 0.86 -4.06
CA GLN A 18 2.80 1.29 -5.45
C GLN A 18 2.50 2.81 -5.60
N PRO A 19 3.12 3.52 -6.55
CA PRO A 19 2.95 4.95 -6.74
C PRO A 19 1.75 5.27 -7.64
N ARG A 20 0.84 6.11 -7.15
CA ARG A 20 -0.22 6.70 -7.96
C ARG A 20 0.17 8.08 -8.48
N GLU A 21 0.27 8.21 -9.79
CA GLU A 21 0.82 9.39 -10.47
C GLU A 21 -0.03 10.67 -10.35
N TRP A 22 -1.36 10.52 -10.17
CA TRP A 22 -2.33 11.62 -10.29
C TRP A 22 -2.87 12.16 -8.97
N LEU A 23 -2.63 11.47 -7.85
CA LEU A 23 -3.18 11.84 -6.55
C LEU A 23 -2.21 12.78 -5.79
N ARG A 24 -2.63 14.02 -5.55
CA ARG A 24 -1.87 15.04 -4.80
C ARG A 24 -2.15 15.05 -3.28
N LEU A 25 -3.13 14.28 -2.82
CA LEU A 25 -3.57 14.20 -1.43
C LEU A 25 -3.06 12.91 -0.77
N LEU A 26 -2.92 12.89 0.56
CA LEU A 26 -2.53 11.71 1.36
C LEU A 26 -3.60 10.62 1.35
N GLN A 27 -3.81 10.01 0.20
CA GLN A 27 -4.81 8.97 0.03
C GLN A 27 -4.19 7.68 -0.46
N THR A 28 -4.84 6.58 -0.10
CA THR A 28 -4.49 5.23 -0.53
C THR A 28 -5.69 4.48 -1.09
N ARG A 29 -5.39 3.53 -1.98
CA ARG A 29 -6.31 2.46 -2.35
C ARG A 29 -5.87 1.16 -1.71
N GLN A 30 -6.84 0.40 -1.22
CA GLN A 30 -6.62 -0.92 -0.64
C GLN A 30 -7.45 -1.96 -1.38
N VAL A 31 -6.97 -3.20 -1.42
CA VAL A 31 -7.66 -4.27 -2.16
C VAL A 31 -9.04 -4.63 -1.62
N LEU A 32 -9.91 -5.17 -2.48
CA LEU A 32 -11.31 -5.55 -2.22
C LEU A 32 -11.53 -6.27 -0.89
N HIS A 33 -10.77 -7.34 -0.63
CA HIS A 33 -10.88 -8.12 0.61
C HIS A 33 -10.63 -7.27 1.86
N TRP A 34 -9.81 -6.22 1.73
CA TRP A 34 -9.46 -5.32 2.80
C TRP A 34 -10.40 -4.11 2.92
N PHE A 35 -10.89 -3.61 1.78
CA PHE A 35 -11.80 -2.48 1.69
C PHE A 35 -13.15 -2.74 2.40
N ASN A 36 -13.49 -4.02 2.66
CA ASN A 36 -14.62 -4.47 3.46
C ASN A 36 -15.94 -3.83 3.00
N ASN A 37 -16.27 -3.98 1.71
CA ASN A 37 -17.49 -3.41 1.11
C ASN A 37 -17.67 -1.91 1.40
N LYS A 38 -16.62 -1.09 1.22
CA LYS A 38 -16.60 0.36 1.49
C LYS A 38 -16.59 0.77 2.97
N ASN A 39 -16.64 -0.16 3.92
CA ASN A 39 -16.65 0.18 5.35
C ASN A 39 -15.36 0.89 5.82
N ARG A 40 -14.26 0.80 5.06
CA ARG A 40 -13.02 1.55 5.33
C ARG A 40 -12.85 2.80 4.47
N CYS A 41 -13.77 3.06 3.54
CA CYS A 41 -13.73 4.29 2.75
C CYS A 41 -13.85 5.50 3.69
N HIS A 42 -13.06 6.54 3.42
CA HIS A 42 -12.94 7.74 4.25
C HIS A 42 -12.44 7.51 5.70
N HIS A 43 -11.91 6.32 6.01
CA HIS A 43 -11.25 6.07 7.29
C HIS A 43 -9.75 6.27 7.16
N ASN A 44 -9.13 6.69 8.26
CA ASN A 44 -7.68 6.85 8.34
C ASN A 44 -7.01 5.53 8.72
N ILE A 45 -5.83 5.30 8.15
CA ILE A 45 -4.90 4.23 8.52
C ILE A 45 -3.53 4.81 8.82
N THR A 46 -2.79 4.15 9.70
CA THR A 46 -1.36 4.42 9.91
C THR A 46 -0.56 3.46 9.06
N ILE A 47 0.29 3.97 8.17
CA ILE A 47 1.22 3.20 7.33
C ILE A 47 2.62 3.37 7.91
N LYS A 48 3.35 2.28 8.07
CA LYS A 48 4.74 2.26 8.54
C LYS A 48 5.64 1.62 7.50
N GLY A 49 6.68 2.34 7.10
CA GLY A 49 7.66 1.94 6.07
C GLY A 49 8.87 2.86 6.10
N ASN A 50 10.02 2.39 5.61
CA ASN A 50 11.27 3.18 5.59
C ASN A 50 11.63 3.82 6.96
N GLY A 51 11.37 3.11 8.06
CA GLY A 51 11.59 3.62 9.43
C GLY A 51 10.68 4.78 9.85
N ARG A 52 9.70 5.18 9.03
CA ARG A 52 8.77 6.28 9.28
C ARG A 52 7.33 5.78 9.38
N SER A 53 6.43 6.69 9.77
CA SER A 53 4.99 6.42 9.82
C SER A 53 4.21 7.62 9.31
N VAL A 54 3.11 7.37 8.60
CA VAL A 54 2.22 8.39 8.05
C VAL A 54 0.77 7.98 8.24
N VAL A 55 -0.09 8.94 8.52
CA VAL A 55 -1.54 8.75 8.51
C VAL A 55 -2.07 9.10 7.12
N ALA A 56 -2.81 8.18 6.50
CA ALA A 56 -3.40 8.36 5.19
C ALA A 56 -4.88 7.94 5.20
N MET A 57 -5.69 8.62 4.38
CA MET A 57 -7.10 8.28 4.22
C MET A 57 -7.28 7.25 3.12
N VAL A 58 -8.08 6.23 3.37
CA VAL A 58 -8.46 5.25 2.35
C VAL A 58 -9.58 5.87 1.54
N VAL A 59 -9.37 6.07 0.24
CA VAL A 59 -10.35 6.78 -0.59
C VAL A 59 -11.01 5.92 -1.64
N ASP A 60 -10.43 4.75 -1.91
CA ASP A 60 -10.87 3.95 -3.03
C ASP A 60 -10.31 2.53 -2.93
N GLU A 61 -10.76 1.67 -3.82
CA GLU A 61 -10.47 0.25 -3.87
C GLU A 61 -9.45 -0.07 -4.98
N CYS A 62 -8.53 -0.99 -4.70
CA CYS A 62 -7.67 -1.61 -5.69
C CYS A 62 -8.30 -2.96 -6.07
N ASP A 63 -9.08 -3.03 -7.14
CA ASP A 63 -9.78 -4.28 -7.50
C ASP A 63 -8.76 -5.38 -7.82
N SER A 64 -8.80 -6.50 -7.07
CA SER A 64 -7.93 -7.65 -7.27
C SER A 64 -8.56 -8.79 -8.06
N THR A 65 -9.80 -8.60 -8.51
CA THR A 65 -10.61 -9.60 -9.22
C THR A 65 -10.81 -9.26 -10.69
N MET A 66 -10.81 -7.97 -11.02
CA MET A 66 -11.04 -7.43 -12.37
C MET A 66 -9.95 -6.42 -12.75
N GLY A 67 -9.74 -6.26 -14.05
CA GLY A 67 -8.67 -5.44 -14.63
C GLY A 67 -8.43 -5.82 -16.09
N CYS A 68 -7.47 -5.18 -16.74
CA CYS A 68 -7.18 -5.33 -18.17
C CYS A 68 -8.38 -4.99 -19.08
N ASP A 69 -9.27 -4.12 -18.62
CA ASP A 69 -10.44 -3.64 -19.37
C ASP A 69 -10.48 -2.10 -19.43
N LYS A 70 -11.44 -1.56 -20.17
CA LYS A 70 -11.57 -0.12 -20.38
C LYS A 70 -11.90 0.65 -19.10
N ASP A 71 -12.65 0.05 -18.18
CA ASP A 71 -13.09 0.71 -16.95
C ASP A 71 -11.93 0.82 -15.93
N HIS A 72 -10.91 -0.02 -16.07
CA HIS A 72 -9.68 -0.03 -15.28
C HIS A 72 -8.47 0.57 -16.02
N ASP A 73 -8.68 1.34 -17.09
CA ASP A 73 -7.62 1.91 -17.93
C ASP A 73 -6.60 0.86 -18.44
N TYR A 74 -7.07 -0.39 -18.64
CA TYR A 74 -6.27 -1.55 -19.00
C TYR A 74 -5.14 -1.90 -18.00
N GLN A 75 -5.20 -1.36 -16.78
CA GLN A 75 -4.30 -1.76 -15.70
C GLN A 75 -4.64 -3.18 -15.24
N PRO A 76 -3.64 -4.03 -14.94
CA PRO A 76 -3.90 -5.37 -14.45
C PRO A 76 -4.60 -5.35 -13.09
N PRO A 77 -5.33 -6.41 -12.72
CA PRO A 77 -5.89 -6.55 -11.37
C PRO A 77 -4.80 -6.38 -10.31
N CYS A 78 -5.16 -5.76 -9.19
CA CYS A 78 -4.24 -5.55 -8.08
C CYS A 78 -3.86 -6.87 -7.39
N ASP A 79 -2.62 -6.99 -6.94
CA ASP A 79 -2.24 -8.08 -6.05
C ASP A 79 -2.95 -7.94 -4.69
N ASN A 80 -3.33 -9.06 -4.05
CA ASN A 80 -4.08 -9.09 -2.79
C ASN A 80 -3.38 -8.47 -1.56
N ASN A 81 -2.16 -7.96 -1.69
CA ASN A 81 -1.38 -7.35 -0.61
C ASN A 81 -0.81 -5.98 -1.00
N ILE A 82 -1.54 -5.18 -1.78
CA ILE A 82 -1.13 -3.84 -2.23
C ILE A 82 -1.84 -2.72 -1.45
N VAL A 83 -1.06 -1.72 -1.05
CA VAL A 83 -1.50 -0.39 -0.65
C VAL A 83 -1.04 0.57 -1.75
N ASP A 84 -1.91 0.87 -2.71
CA ASP A 84 -1.56 1.85 -3.75
C ASP A 84 -1.68 3.26 -3.17
N ALA A 85 -0.61 4.03 -3.24
CA ALA A 85 -0.43 5.23 -2.44
C ALA A 85 -0.04 6.44 -3.29
N SER A 86 -0.65 7.57 -2.96
CA SER A 86 -0.30 8.87 -3.55
C SER A 86 1.16 9.26 -3.35
N LYS A 87 1.71 10.07 -4.27
CA LYS A 87 3.06 10.67 -4.15
C LYS A 87 3.29 11.36 -2.79
N ALA A 88 2.24 11.92 -2.19
CA ALA A 88 2.31 12.55 -0.87
C ALA A 88 2.63 11.56 0.27
N VAL A 89 2.05 10.35 0.23
CA VAL A 89 2.30 9.30 1.24
C VAL A 89 3.75 8.82 1.14
N TRP A 90 4.24 8.58 -0.07
CA TRP A 90 5.63 8.21 -0.31
C TRP A 90 6.61 9.27 0.21
N LYS A 91 6.37 10.55 -0.09
CA LYS A 91 7.17 11.66 0.41
C LYS A 91 7.16 11.75 1.93
N ALA A 92 6.02 11.51 2.58
CA ALA A 92 5.91 11.50 4.04
C ALA A 92 6.70 10.35 4.67
N LEU A 93 6.74 9.18 4.02
CA LEU A 93 7.61 8.06 4.36
C LEU A 93 9.09 8.29 4.00
N GLY A 94 9.43 9.45 3.43
CA GLY A 94 10.80 9.80 3.10
C GLY A 94 11.38 9.00 1.93
N VAL A 95 10.53 8.41 1.10
CA VAL A 95 10.94 7.69 -0.11
C VAL A 95 10.81 8.63 -1.31
N SER A 96 11.92 8.89 -1.98
CA SER A 96 12.00 9.77 -3.14
C SER A 96 11.79 9.00 -4.44
N SER A 97 11.30 9.67 -5.49
CA SER A 97 10.98 9.02 -6.77
C SER A 97 12.17 8.48 -7.56
N ASP A 98 13.38 8.85 -7.14
CA ASP A 98 14.66 8.41 -7.68
C ASP A 98 15.35 7.34 -6.80
N SER A 99 14.72 6.89 -5.71
CA SER A 99 15.25 5.82 -4.85
C SER A 99 14.84 4.43 -5.32
N ASP A 100 15.66 3.42 -5.04
CA ASP A 100 15.37 2.02 -5.39
C ASP A 100 14.10 1.46 -4.71
N ASP A 101 13.69 2.07 -3.59
CA ASP A 101 12.46 1.73 -2.87
C ASP A 101 11.20 2.32 -3.53
N TRP A 102 11.36 3.26 -4.48
CA TRP A 102 10.23 3.81 -5.21
C TRP A 102 9.65 2.79 -6.19
N GLY A 103 8.31 2.66 -6.19
CA GLY A 103 7.64 1.62 -6.96
C GLY A 103 7.33 0.38 -6.13
N TRP A 104 8.18 0.05 -5.16
CA TRP A 104 8.05 -1.14 -4.31
C TRP A 104 8.64 -0.91 -2.91
N LEU A 105 7.78 -0.63 -1.94
CA LEU A 105 8.18 -0.54 -0.53
C LEU A 105 7.37 -1.52 0.31
N GLU A 106 8.08 -2.32 1.12
CA GLU A 106 7.47 -3.16 2.14
C GLU A 106 6.97 -2.30 3.31
N VAL A 107 5.69 -2.45 3.64
CA VAL A 107 5.03 -1.71 4.71
C VAL A 107 4.16 -2.59 5.59
N THR A 108 3.85 -2.04 6.76
CA THR A 108 2.73 -2.50 7.58
C THR A 108 1.73 -1.36 7.71
N TRP A 109 0.46 -1.68 7.90
CA TRP A 109 -0.54 -0.65 8.18
C TRP A 109 -1.50 -1.13 9.29
N SER A 110 -2.11 -0.19 9.99
CA SER A 110 -3.12 -0.45 11.03
C SER A 110 -4.24 0.58 10.96
N PRO A 111 -5.44 0.30 11.49
CA PRO A 111 -6.45 1.34 11.71
C PRO A 111 -5.86 2.53 12.48
N PHE A 112 -6.30 3.74 12.15
CA PHE A 112 -6.03 4.92 12.96
C PHE A 112 -6.95 4.90 14.19
N ASN A 113 -6.35 4.91 15.38
CA ASN A 113 -7.07 4.99 16.66
C ASN A 113 -7.05 6.42 17.19
#